data_AF-D9PGF1-F1
#
_entry.id   AF-D9PGF1-F1
#
_cell.length_a   1.000
_cell.length_b   1.000
_cell.length_c   1.000
_cell.angle_alpha   90.00
_cell.angle_beta   90.00
_cell.angle_gamma   90.00
#
_symmetry.space_group_name_H-M   'P 1'
#
loop_
_entity.id
_entity.type
_entity.pdbx_description
1 polymer ?
#
loop_
_entity_poly.entity_id
_entity_poly.type
_entity_poly.pdbx_seq_one_letter_code
_entity_poly.pdbx_strand_id
1 'polypeptide(L)'
;MIEISVNYQMEGYSTVLNKKNDFFVKIDSSPVFVKINVPTDVMSNEEFDISIEVLSNSNTVLNNLVLIGKYPNGFELVDNDPDPVFSTNYKNIFRIDELKVGEKKIIVTRGKLIGENSETKVLSFSVGDTNNDNNEIRTVFFNADEKIVIKKPSLDLNLICLNKNIESDPLIINAGENLDCEFILKNNLTTKVTDISISMSYNDNLIKEENIIARTAYIDSNNNNIL
;
A
#
# COMPACT_ATOMS: atom_id res chain seq x y z
N MET A 1 -28.33 24.19 -19.05
CA MET A 1 -28.44 25.65 -19.25
C MET A 1 -29.07 26.21 -18.00
N ILE A 2 -28.39 27.12 -17.31
CA ILE A 2 -28.95 27.81 -16.15
C ILE A 2 -28.98 29.29 -16.50
N GLU A 3 -30.19 29.86 -16.58
CA GLU A 3 -30.39 31.29 -16.78
C GLU A 3 -30.35 31.95 -15.40
N ILE A 4 -29.40 32.86 -15.19
CA ILE A 4 -29.36 33.69 -13.98
C ILE A 4 -29.78 35.10 -14.38
N SER A 5 -30.84 35.59 -13.75
CA SER A 5 -31.34 36.95 -13.96
C SER A 5 -31.26 37.75 -12.67
N VAL A 6 -30.60 38.91 -12.71
CA VAL A 6 -30.58 39.86 -11.60
C VAL A 6 -31.50 41.03 -11.94
N ASN A 7 -32.51 41.25 -11.10
CA ASN A 7 -33.34 42.44 -11.12
C ASN A 7 -32.76 43.45 -10.14
N TYR A 8 -32.48 44.67 -10.60
CA TYR A 8 -32.04 45.75 -9.73
C TYR A 8 -32.80 47.03 -10.02
N GLN A 9 -33.02 47.82 -8.97
CA GLN A 9 -33.65 49.13 -9.02
C GLN A 9 -32.69 50.14 -8.40
N MET A 10 -32.35 51.18 -9.15
CA MET A 10 -31.47 52.25 -8.67
C MET A 10 -32.29 53.27 -7.89
N GLU A 11 -31.74 53.76 -6.78
CA GLU A 11 -32.39 54.76 -5.94
C GLU A 11 -32.63 56.06 -6.75
N GLY A 12 -33.87 56.53 -6.78
CA GLY A 12 -34.30 57.67 -7.60
C GLY A 12 -34.89 57.32 -8.97
N TYR A 13 -34.92 56.03 -9.37
CA TYR A 13 -35.50 55.59 -10.64
C TYR A 13 -36.68 54.61 -10.42
N SER A 14 -37.77 54.80 -11.17
CA SER A 14 -39.00 53.99 -11.10
C SER A 14 -38.97 52.73 -11.97
N THR A 15 -37.86 52.45 -12.67
CA THR A 15 -37.73 51.32 -13.60
C THR A 15 -36.83 50.23 -13.02
N VAL A 16 -37.31 48.99 -13.05
CA VAL A 16 -36.52 47.80 -12.68
C VAL A 16 -35.75 47.35 -13.92
N LEU A 17 -34.43 47.21 -13.79
CA LEU A 17 -33.55 46.73 -14.86
C LEU A 17 -33.25 45.25 -14.63
N ASN A 18 -33.41 44.45 -15.68
CA ASN A 18 -33.12 43.02 -15.67
C ASN A 18 -31.81 42.78 -16.44
N LYS A 19 -30.82 42.17 -15.79
CA LYS A 19 -29.60 41.70 -16.43
C LYS A 19 -29.61 40.18 -16.47
N LYS A 20 -29.65 39.61 -17.66
CA LYS A 20 -29.57 38.16 -17.89
C LYS A 20 -28.15 37.77 -18.29
N ASN A 21 -27.68 36.64 -17.78
CA ASN A 21 -26.45 36.02 -18.23
C ASN A 21 -26.66 34.51 -18.34
N ASP A 22 -26.31 33.95 -19.49
CA ASP A 22 -26.43 32.52 -19.74
C ASP A 22 -25.16 31.79 -19.30
N PHE A 23 -25.30 30.83 -18.38
CA PHE A 23 -24.21 29.95 -17.99
C PHE A 23 -24.37 28.58 -18.67
N PHE A 24 -23.43 28.27 -19.56
CA PHE A 24 -23.29 26.95 -20.16
C PHE A 24 -22.59 26.01 -19.18
N VAL A 25 -23.37 25.18 -18.49
CA VAL A 25 -22.83 24.03 -17.75
C VAL A 25 -22.81 22.84 -18.70
N LYS A 26 -21.61 22.46 -19.17
CA LYS A 26 -21.41 21.23 -19.95
C LYS A 26 -21.22 20.08 -18.95
N ILE A 27 -22.15 19.14 -18.92
CA ILE A 27 -22.02 17.89 -18.18
C ILE A 27 -21.34 16.91 -19.14
N ASP A 28 -20.02 16.79 -19.05
CA ASP A 28 -19.25 15.78 -19.79
C ASP A 28 -19.01 14.58 -18.87
N SER A 29 -19.02 13.37 -19.45
CA SER A 29 -18.49 12.19 -18.77
C SER A 29 -16.98 12.35 -18.53
N SER A 30 -16.45 11.77 -17.46
CA SER A 30 -15.00 11.79 -17.21
C SER A 30 -14.23 11.23 -18.42
N PRO A 31 -13.15 11.90 -18.86
CA PRO A 31 -12.38 11.47 -20.02
C PRO A 31 -11.58 10.18 -19.78
N VAL A 32 -11.47 9.73 -18.52
CA VAL A 32 -10.79 8.48 -18.14
C VAL A 32 -11.67 7.61 -17.26
N PHE A 33 -11.48 6.30 -17.37
CA PHE A 33 -11.98 5.30 -16.44
C PHE A 33 -10.78 4.69 -15.72
N VAL A 34 -10.85 4.55 -14.40
CA VAL A 34 -9.74 4.01 -13.60
C VAL A 34 -10.25 2.80 -12.81
N LYS A 35 -9.51 1.69 -12.90
CA LYS A 35 -9.75 0.48 -12.12
C LYS A 35 -8.57 0.26 -11.20
N ILE A 36 -8.84 0.17 -9.90
CA ILE A 36 -7.83 -0.05 -8.88
C ILE A 36 -8.05 -1.45 -8.31
N ASN A 37 -6.97 -2.21 -8.20
CA ASN A 37 -6.96 -3.53 -7.60
C ASN A 37 -5.97 -3.53 -6.44
N VAL A 38 -6.51 -3.62 -5.22
CA VAL A 38 -5.76 -3.71 -3.96
C VAL A 38 -6.31 -4.90 -3.19
N PRO A 39 -5.47 -5.66 -2.47
CA PRO A 39 -5.96 -6.66 -1.51
C PRO A 39 -6.85 -6.02 -0.44
N THR A 40 -7.90 -6.73 0.01
CA THR A 40 -8.76 -6.25 1.11
C THR A 40 -8.05 -6.35 2.46
N ASP A 41 -7.16 -7.32 2.59
CA ASP A 41 -6.41 -7.62 3.80
C ASP A 41 -4.95 -7.90 3.43
N VAL A 42 -4.01 -7.43 4.25
CA VAL A 42 -2.57 -7.71 4.09
C VAL A 42 -1.94 -8.04 5.44
N MET A 43 -0.91 -8.88 5.41
CA MET A 43 -0.13 -9.14 6.60
C MET A 43 0.81 -7.97 6.89
N SER A 44 0.91 -7.59 8.15
CA SER A 44 1.81 -6.51 8.59
C SER A 44 3.25 -6.85 8.19
N ASN A 45 3.92 -5.91 7.53
CA ASN A 45 5.30 -6.05 7.01
C ASN A 45 5.50 -7.05 5.85
N GLU A 46 4.44 -7.58 5.25
CA GLU A 46 4.52 -8.40 4.03
C GLU A 46 4.35 -7.54 2.76
N GLU A 47 5.01 -7.93 1.67
CA GLU A 47 4.91 -7.26 0.38
C GLU A 47 3.57 -7.59 -0.31
N PHE A 48 2.96 -6.58 -0.90
CA PHE A 48 1.79 -6.74 -1.77
C PHE A 48 1.81 -5.76 -2.92
N ASP A 49 1.10 -6.11 -3.99
CA ASP A 49 1.00 -5.31 -5.19
C ASP A 49 -0.34 -4.55 -5.24
N ILE A 50 -0.27 -3.31 -5.70
CA ILE A 50 -1.40 -2.44 -6.04
C ILE A 50 -1.36 -2.23 -7.55
N SER A 51 -2.40 -2.65 -8.27
CA SER A 51 -2.48 -2.47 -9.73
C SER A 51 -3.52 -1.41 -10.06
N ILE A 52 -3.13 -0.41 -10.84
CA ILE A 52 -3.98 0.71 -11.27
C ILE A 52 -4.02 0.73 -12.79
N GLU A 53 -5.20 0.50 -13.35
CA GLU A 53 -5.46 0.54 -14.78
C GLU A 53 -6.19 1.85 -15.13
N VAL A 54 -5.57 2.67 -15.97
CA VAL A 54 -6.13 3.92 -16.49
C VAL A 54 -6.52 3.72 -17.95
N LEU A 55 -7.81 3.75 -18.24
CA LEU A 55 -8.40 3.57 -19.57
C LEU A 55 -8.94 4.90 -20.10
N SER A 56 -8.63 5.22 -21.36
CA SER A 56 -9.21 6.38 -22.03
C SER A 56 -10.68 6.14 -22.40
N ASN A 57 -11.54 7.04 -21.94
CA ASN A 57 -12.96 7.13 -22.31
C ASN A 57 -13.25 8.38 -23.18
N SER A 58 -12.20 8.99 -23.74
CA SER A 58 -12.28 10.19 -24.58
C SER A 58 -12.31 9.82 -26.07
N ASN A 59 -12.95 10.65 -26.88
CA ASN A 59 -12.90 10.57 -28.36
C ASN A 59 -11.66 11.25 -28.96
N THR A 60 -10.79 11.83 -28.12
CA THR A 60 -9.53 12.46 -28.52
C THR A 60 -8.37 11.93 -27.68
N VAL A 61 -7.15 12.06 -28.20
CA VAL A 61 -5.92 11.76 -27.44
C VAL A 61 -5.85 12.67 -26.21
N LEU A 62 -5.58 12.08 -25.05
CA LEU A 62 -5.35 12.79 -23.80
C LEU A 62 -3.85 12.95 -23.59
N ASN A 63 -3.43 14.15 -23.21
CA ASN A 63 -2.01 14.47 -23.01
C ASN A 63 -1.77 15.00 -21.60
N ASN A 64 -0.55 14.81 -21.10
CA ASN A 64 -0.09 15.32 -19.81
C ASN A 64 -1.02 14.91 -18.65
N LEU A 65 -1.38 13.64 -18.61
CA LEU A 65 -2.10 13.08 -17.49
C LEU A 65 -1.13 12.76 -16.35
N VAL A 66 -1.61 12.91 -15.13
CA VAL A 66 -0.88 12.52 -13.92
C VAL A 66 -1.77 11.65 -13.04
N LEU A 67 -1.20 10.57 -12.54
CA LEU A 67 -1.76 9.74 -11.50
C LEU A 67 -0.97 9.99 -10.21
N ILE A 68 -1.68 10.24 -9.12
CA ILE A 68 -1.09 10.46 -7.80
C ILE A 68 -1.69 9.44 -6.83
N GLY A 69 -0.84 8.60 -6.25
CA GLY A 69 -1.18 7.75 -5.11
C GLY A 69 -0.83 8.45 -3.80
N LYS A 70 -1.75 8.50 -2.85
CA LYS A 70 -1.49 8.96 -1.48
C LYS A 70 -1.54 7.74 -0.56
N TYR A 71 -0.38 7.38 -0.04
CA TYR A 71 -0.22 6.22 0.82
C TYR A 71 -0.32 6.64 2.31
N PRO A 72 -0.94 5.79 3.15
CA PRO A 72 -1.11 6.07 4.57
C PRO A 72 0.20 5.94 5.34
N ASN A 73 0.23 6.46 6.57
CA ASN A 73 1.35 6.24 7.49
C ASN A 73 1.58 4.75 7.72
N GLY A 74 2.84 4.33 7.66
CA GLY A 74 3.25 2.93 7.77
C GLY A 74 3.33 2.20 6.43
N PHE A 75 2.98 2.83 5.31
CA PHE A 75 3.26 2.29 3.98
C PHE A 75 4.72 2.54 3.60
N GLU A 76 5.41 1.49 3.20
CA GLU A 76 6.77 1.53 2.67
C GLU A 76 6.75 1.06 1.21
N LEU A 77 7.20 1.93 0.31
CA LEU A 77 7.30 1.61 -1.11
C LEU A 77 8.53 0.72 -1.37
N VAL A 78 8.31 -0.44 -1.98
CA VAL A 78 9.35 -1.38 -2.40
C VAL A 78 9.74 -1.12 -3.85
N ASP A 79 8.77 -1.10 -4.76
CA ASP A 79 9.01 -1.03 -6.20
C ASP A 79 7.83 -0.43 -6.97
N ASN A 80 8.07 0.03 -8.20
CA ASN A 80 7.06 0.54 -9.12
C ASN A 80 7.34 0.07 -10.55
N ASP A 81 6.29 -0.34 -11.26
CA ASP A 81 6.33 -0.63 -12.70
C ASP A 81 5.16 0.06 -13.43
N PRO A 82 5.41 1.03 -14.32
CA PRO A 82 6.71 1.58 -14.66
C PRO A 82 7.30 2.47 -13.55
N ASP A 83 8.61 2.70 -13.60
CA ASP A 83 9.28 3.67 -12.75
C ASP A 83 8.63 5.06 -12.83
N PRO A 84 8.40 5.74 -11.69
CA PRO A 84 7.85 7.08 -11.68
C PRO A 84 8.83 8.07 -12.35
N VAL A 85 8.28 8.91 -13.23
CA VAL A 85 9.06 9.79 -14.12
C VAL A 85 9.80 10.91 -13.37
N PHE A 86 9.35 11.26 -12.16
CA PHE A 86 9.96 12.32 -11.38
C PHE A 86 11.02 11.77 -10.43
N SER A 87 12.19 12.44 -10.46
CA SER A 87 13.34 12.35 -9.55
C SER A 87 13.04 11.69 -8.20
N THR A 88 14.03 10.96 -7.66
CA THR A 88 14.10 10.13 -6.43
C THR A 88 13.18 10.44 -5.24
N ASN A 89 12.62 11.65 -5.16
CA ASN A 89 11.74 12.17 -4.12
C ASN A 89 10.22 12.00 -4.39
N TYR A 90 9.77 11.75 -5.62
CA TYR A 90 8.33 11.68 -5.97
C TYR A 90 7.89 10.29 -6.47
N LYS A 91 8.08 9.28 -5.63
CA LYS A 91 7.87 7.87 -6.01
C LYS A 91 6.40 7.44 -6.11
N ASN A 92 5.45 8.34 -5.90
CA ASN A 92 4.01 8.10 -5.89
C ASN A 92 3.26 8.86 -7.00
N ILE A 93 3.99 9.52 -7.90
CA ILE A 93 3.45 10.32 -9.00
C ILE A 93 3.86 9.68 -10.31
N PHE A 94 2.88 9.32 -11.12
CA PHE A 94 3.08 8.68 -12.43
C PHE A 94 2.55 9.60 -13.52
N ARG A 95 3.40 9.89 -14.49
CA ARG A 95 3.06 10.74 -15.62
C ARG A 95 2.73 9.88 -16.83
N ILE A 96 1.61 10.19 -17.46
CA ILE A 96 1.17 9.56 -18.71
C ILE A 96 1.15 10.68 -19.76
N ASP A 97 2.23 10.77 -20.54
CA ASP A 97 2.43 11.84 -21.52
C ASP A 97 1.33 11.84 -22.58
N GLU A 98 0.99 10.65 -23.06
CA GLU A 98 -0.03 10.42 -24.06
C GLU A 98 -0.86 9.18 -23.70
N LEU A 99 -2.18 9.30 -23.78
CA LEU A 99 -3.12 8.19 -23.71
C LEU A 99 -4.08 8.28 -24.90
N LYS A 100 -3.93 7.36 -25.85
CA LYS A 100 -4.75 7.34 -27.08
C LYS A 100 -6.20 6.94 -26.77
N VAL A 101 -7.08 7.19 -27.73
CA VAL A 101 -8.50 6.81 -27.66
C VAL A 101 -8.62 5.30 -27.42
N GLY A 102 -9.27 4.90 -26.33
CA GLY A 102 -9.42 3.50 -25.92
C GLY A 102 -8.14 2.81 -25.43
N GLU A 103 -7.01 3.52 -25.35
CA GLU A 103 -5.78 2.96 -24.80
C GLU A 103 -5.88 2.79 -23.28
N LYS A 104 -5.20 1.77 -22.77
CA LYS A 104 -5.02 1.53 -21.34
C LYS A 104 -3.54 1.63 -20.95
N LYS A 105 -3.30 2.21 -19.78
CA LYS A 105 -2.01 2.15 -19.06
C LYS A 105 -2.20 1.44 -17.74
N ILE A 106 -1.25 0.58 -17.40
CA ILE A 106 -1.25 -0.16 -16.14
C ILE A 106 -0.01 0.30 -15.36
N ILE A 107 -0.22 0.61 -14.10
CA ILE A 107 0.82 0.95 -13.13
C ILE A 107 0.68 -0.03 -11.98
N VAL A 108 1.79 -0.66 -11.60
CA VAL A 108 1.88 -1.58 -10.48
C VAL A 108 2.81 -0.98 -9.43
N THR A 109 2.32 -0.81 -8.21
CA THR A 109 3.10 -0.36 -7.06
C THR A 109 3.24 -1.53 -6.10
N ARG A 110 4.46 -1.93 -5.76
CA ARG A 110 4.73 -2.90 -4.69
C ARG A 110 5.09 -2.16 -3.41
N GLY A 111 4.44 -2.54 -2.32
CA GLY A 111 4.72 -1.95 -1.01
C GLY A 111 4.51 -2.91 0.16
N LYS A 112 4.92 -2.46 1.34
CA LYS A 112 4.66 -3.09 2.64
C LYS A 112 3.82 -2.13 3.48
N LEU A 113 3.00 -2.69 4.36
CA LEU A 113 2.20 -1.89 5.29
C LEU A 113 2.49 -2.35 6.72
N ILE A 114 2.93 -1.42 7.56
CA ILE A 114 3.21 -1.66 8.97
C ILE A 114 2.11 -0.97 9.80
N GLY A 115 1.51 -1.74 10.70
CA GLY A 115 0.46 -1.26 11.58
C GLY A 115 -0.07 -2.36 12.50
N GLU A 116 -1.15 -2.06 13.20
CA GLU A 116 -1.74 -2.94 14.21
C GLU A 116 -2.75 -3.95 13.65
N ASN A 117 -2.99 -5.02 14.41
CA ASN A 117 -3.94 -6.05 13.99
C ASN A 117 -5.36 -5.47 13.88
N SER A 118 -6.04 -5.74 12.78
CA SER A 118 -7.36 -5.19 12.42
C SER A 118 -7.39 -3.66 12.23
N GLU A 119 -6.23 -3.01 12.11
CA GLU A 119 -6.16 -1.61 11.72
C GLU A 119 -6.59 -1.46 10.25
N THR A 120 -7.49 -0.52 9.98
CA THR A 120 -7.88 -0.17 8.60
C THR A 120 -7.09 1.04 8.14
N LYS A 121 -6.45 0.94 6.98
CA LYS A 121 -5.77 2.05 6.31
C LYS A 121 -6.49 2.39 5.00
N VAL A 122 -6.31 3.64 4.55
CA VAL A 122 -6.91 4.15 3.32
C VAL A 122 -5.81 4.56 2.35
N LEU A 123 -5.93 4.12 1.11
CA LEU A 123 -5.10 4.48 -0.02
C LEU A 123 -5.95 5.36 -0.94
N SER A 124 -5.51 6.59 -1.22
CA SER A 124 -6.25 7.50 -2.10
C SER A 124 -5.55 7.64 -3.44
N PHE A 125 -6.28 7.52 -4.53
CA PHE A 125 -5.75 7.63 -5.89
C PHE A 125 -6.49 8.71 -6.66
N SER A 126 -5.75 9.59 -7.30
CA SER A 126 -6.31 10.64 -8.14
C SER A 126 -5.68 10.62 -9.52
N VAL A 127 -6.50 10.81 -10.56
CA VAL A 127 -6.03 11.00 -11.94
C VAL A 127 -6.59 12.31 -12.48
N GLY A 128 -5.74 13.08 -13.14
CA GLY A 128 -6.13 14.35 -13.72
C GLY A 128 -5.13 14.87 -14.73
N ASP A 129 -5.39 16.05 -15.30
CA ASP A 129 -4.44 16.74 -16.15
C ASP A 129 -3.47 17.62 -15.33
N THR A 130 -2.31 17.91 -15.91
CA THR A 130 -1.31 18.80 -15.30
C THR A 130 -0.70 19.74 -16.33
N ASN A 131 -0.18 20.87 -15.85
CA ASN A 131 0.52 21.89 -16.66
C ASN A 131 2.05 21.69 -16.71
N ASN A 132 2.55 20.48 -16.44
CA ASN A 132 3.97 20.08 -16.44
C ASN A 132 4.88 20.68 -15.35
N ASP A 133 4.59 21.87 -14.83
CA ASP A 133 5.59 22.59 -14.01
C ASP A 133 5.63 22.16 -12.53
N ASN A 134 4.51 21.68 -11.95
CA ASN A 134 4.39 21.47 -10.49
C ASN A 134 3.98 20.05 -10.05
N ASN A 135 3.77 19.10 -10.97
CA ASN A 135 3.26 17.75 -10.65
C ASN A 135 1.92 17.72 -9.89
N GLU A 136 1.18 18.82 -9.94
CA GLU A 136 -0.13 18.97 -9.34
C GLU A 136 -1.22 18.65 -10.36
N ILE A 137 -2.30 18.06 -9.87
CA ILE A 137 -3.51 17.87 -10.68
C ILE A 137 -4.23 19.23 -10.78
N ARG A 138 -4.36 19.72 -12.02
CA ARG A 138 -5.12 20.93 -12.33
C ARG A 138 -6.61 20.63 -12.36
N THR A 139 -7.01 19.58 -13.08
CA THR A 139 -8.38 19.12 -13.19
C THR A 139 -8.45 17.65 -12.81
N VAL A 140 -9.22 17.33 -11.77
CA VAL A 140 -9.44 15.95 -11.34
C VAL A 140 -10.44 15.29 -12.28
N PHE A 141 -10.05 14.20 -12.91
CA PHE A 141 -10.93 13.36 -13.72
C PHE A 141 -11.44 12.14 -12.95
N PHE A 142 -10.63 11.64 -12.01
CA PHE A 142 -10.98 10.50 -11.17
C PHE A 142 -10.36 10.67 -9.78
N ASN A 143 -11.09 10.24 -8.75
CA ASN A 143 -10.61 10.12 -7.38
C ASN A 143 -11.32 8.92 -6.71
N ALA A 144 -10.57 8.05 -6.07
CA ALA A 144 -11.11 6.96 -5.26
C ALA A 144 -10.24 6.64 -4.04
N ASP A 145 -10.89 6.13 -3.01
CA ASP A 145 -10.28 5.64 -1.78
C ASP A 145 -10.47 4.13 -1.68
N GLU A 146 -9.36 3.39 -1.60
CA GLU A 146 -9.34 1.96 -1.36
C GLU A 146 -8.97 1.67 0.09
N LYS A 147 -9.70 0.73 0.72
CA LYS A 147 -9.49 0.34 2.12
C LYS A 147 -8.76 -0.98 2.19
N ILE A 148 -7.77 -1.04 3.09
CA ILE A 148 -6.99 -2.23 3.36
C ILE A 148 -6.93 -2.48 4.86
N VAL A 149 -7.13 -3.73 5.27
CA VAL A 149 -7.11 -4.15 6.66
C VAL A 149 -5.79 -4.87 6.95
N ILE A 150 -5.08 -4.42 7.97
CA ILE A 150 -3.84 -5.06 8.41
C ILE A 150 -4.18 -6.26 9.28
N LYS A 151 -3.60 -7.41 8.96
CA LYS A 151 -3.63 -8.62 9.78
C LYS A 151 -2.25 -8.86 10.37
N LYS A 152 -2.22 -9.34 11.61
CA LYS A 152 -1.03 -9.96 12.19
C LYS A 152 -1.28 -11.45 12.35
N PRO A 153 -0.25 -12.31 12.28
CA PRO A 153 -0.40 -13.71 12.65
C PRO A 153 -1.00 -13.80 14.05
N SER A 154 -1.95 -14.71 14.27
CA SER A 154 -2.59 -14.85 15.58
C SER A 154 -1.57 -15.22 16.68
N LEU A 155 -0.60 -16.04 16.31
CA LEU A 155 0.61 -16.35 17.09
C LEU A 155 1.81 -16.10 16.18
N ASP A 156 2.79 -15.36 16.68
CA ASP A 156 4.03 -15.03 15.99
C ASP A 156 5.18 -15.68 16.74
N LEU A 157 5.95 -16.54 16.06
CA LEU A 157 7.03 -17.34 16.63
C LEU A 157 8.34 -16.97 15.95
N ASN A 158 9.29 -16.45 16.72
CA ASN A 158 10.61 -16.07 16.25
C ASN A 158 11.69 -16.87 16.98
N LEU A 159 12.78 -17.21 16.29
CA LEU A 159 13.98 -17.79 16.89
C LEU A 159 15.09 -16.74 16.88
N ILE A 160 15.59 -16.38 18.05
CA ILE A 160 16.65 -15.38 18.22
C ILE A 160 17.87 -16.07 18.81
N CYS A 161 19.05 -15.87 18.21
CA CYS A 161 20.29 -16.44 18.74
C CYS A 161 21.22 -15.34 19.27
N LEU A 162 21.45 -15.34 20.59
CA LEU A 162 21.99 -14.23 21.37
C LEU A 162 23.48 -13.93 21.11
N ASN A 163 24.22 -14.90 20.58
CA ASN A 163 25.68 -14.79 20.40
C ASN A 163 26.10 -14.27 19.01
N LYS A 164 25.15 -13.91 18.11
CA LYS A 164 25.45 -13.36 16.78
C LYS A 164 24.51 -12.20 16.42
N ASN A 165 25.03 -11.25 15.63
CA ASN A 165 24.19 -10.23 14.99
C ASN A 165 23.33 -10.92 13.91
N ILE A 166 22.01 -10.80 14.08
CA ILE A 166 20.96 -11.50 13.31
C ILE A 166 20.73 -10.87 11.93
N GLU A 167 21.53 -9.87 11.54
CA GLU A 167 21.35 -9.16 10.25
C GLU A 167 21.71 -9.99 9.01
N SER A 168 22.35 -11.15 9.18
CA SER A 168 22.58 -12.10 8.08
C SER A 168 21.47 -13.15 8.04
N ASP A 169 20.65 -13.09 6.99
CA ASP A 169 19.80 -14.20 6.56
C ASP A 169 20.37 -14.78 5.26
N PRO A 170 20.95 -16.00 5.26
CA PRO A 170 20.98 -16.97 6.36
C PRO A 170 22.02 -16.65 7.45
N LEU A 171 21.75 -17.09 8.68
CA LEU A 171 22.69 -17.01 9.80
C LEU A 171 23.90 -17.92 9.56
N ILE A 172 25.10 -17.35 9.50
CA ILE A 172 26.34 -18.11 9.29
C ILE A 172 26.95 -18.49 10.65
N ILE A 173 27.10 -19.79 10.90
CA ILE A 173 27.75 -20.35 12.09
C ILE A 173 29.00 -21.15 11.71
N ASN A 174 30.08 -21.00 12.47
CA ASN A 174 31.29 -21.81 12.26
C ASN A 174 31.19 -23.11 13.06
N ALA A 175 31.83 -24.17 12.56
CA ALA A 175 31.88 -25.45 13.27
C ALA A 175 32.56 -25.30 14.64
N GLY A 176 31.93 -25.81 15.70
CA GLY A 176 32.42 -25.75 17.07
C GLY A 176 32.03 -24.49 17.86
N GLU A 177 31.30 -23.54 17.26
CA GLU A 177 30.73 -22.41 18.00
C GLU A 177 29.47 -22.84 18.77
N ASN A 178 29.33 -22.33 20.00
CA ASN A 178 28.11 -22.51 20.79
C ASN A 178 27.07 -21.45 20.41
N LEU A 179 25.87 -21.91 20.06
CA LEU A 179 24.75 -21.07 19.71
C LEU A 179 23.72 -21.10 20.83
N ASP A 180 23.51 -19.96 21.50
CA ASP A 180 22.43 -19.79 22.48
C ASP A 180 21.24 -19.15 21.77
N CYS A 181 20.11 -19.86 21.68
CA CYS A 181 18.91 -19.37 21.02
C CYS A 181 17.68 -19.46 21.92
N GLU A 182 16.75 -18.54 21.70
CA GLU A 182 15.48 -18.44 22.40
C GLU A 182 14.34 -18.34 21.39
N PHE A 183 13.27 -19.09 21.64
CA PHE A 183 12.00 -18.91 20.94
C PHE A 183 11.20 -17.80 21.59
N ILE A 184 10.89 -16.75 20.83
CA ILE A 184 9.99 -15.70 21.23
C ILE A 184 8.63 -15.95 20.59
N LEU A 185 7.67 -16.32 21.43
CA LEU A 185 6.28 -16.44 21.05
C LEU A 185 5.51 -15.18 21.46
N LYS A 186 4.85 -14.55 20.50
CA LYS A 186 4.00 -13.38 20.70
C LYS A 186 2.56 -13.70 20.33
N ASN A 187 1.66 -13.52 21.29
CA ASN A 187 0.22 -13.61 21.06
C ASN A 187 -0.31 -12.25 20.61
N ASN A 188 -0.80 -12.17 19.36
CA ASN A 188 -1.39 -10.94 18.80
C ASN A 188 -2.93 -10.93 18.92
N LEU A 189 -3.54 -11.91 19.59
CA LEU A 189 -4.97 -11.95 19.90
C LEU A 189 -5.29 -11.16 21.17
N THR A 190 -6.53 -10.68 21.26
CA THR A 190 -7.08 -10.08 22.50
C THR A 190 -7.43 -11.13 23.55
N THR A 191 -7.50 -12.40 23.15
CA THR A 191 -7.79 -13.54 24.02
C THR A 191 -6.51 -14.24 24.45
N LYS A 192 -6.51 -14.81 25.66
CA LYS A 192 -5.43 -15.68 26.12
C LYS A 192 -5.47 -16.98 25.31
N VAL A 193 -4.32 -17.37 24.75
CA VAL A 193 -4.12 -18.68 24.14
C VAL A 193 -3.46 -19.59 25.19
N THR A 194 -4.00 -20.80 25.37
CA THR A 194 -3.45 -21.83 26.26
C THR A 194 -3.02 -23.03 25.44
N ASP A 195 -2.28 -23.96 26.06
CA ASP A 195 -1.92 -25.26 25.49
C ASP A 195 -1.12 -25.16 24.18
N ILE A 196 -0.22 -24.17 24.11
CA ILE A 196 0.68 -23.98 22.97
C ILE A 196 1.85 -24.94 23.11
N SER A 197 2.03 -25.81 22.11
CA SER A 197 3.22 -26.64 21.95
C SER A 197 4.11 -26.06 20.86
N ILE A 198 5.38 -25.82 21.17
CA ILE A 198 6.40 -25.44 20.19
C ILE A 198 7.28 -26.66 19.98
N SER A 199 7.62 -26.98 18.73
CA SER A 199 8.53 -28.09 18.44
C SER A 199 9.57 -27.65 17.43
N MET A 200 10.84 -27.93 17.70
CA MET A 200 11.95 -27.67 16.79
C MET A 200 12.56 -28.99 16.35
N SER A 201 12.67 -29.20 15.04
CA SER A 201 13.47 -30.28 14.48
C SER A 201 14.87 -29.77 14.12
N TYR A 202 15.87 -30.63 14.23
CA TYR A 202 17.24 -30.32 13.84
C TYR A 202 17.82 -31.42 12.94
N ASN A 203 18.90 -31.10 12.24
CA ASN A 203 19.61 -32.05 11.38
C ASN A 203 20.79 -32.66 12.14
N ASP A 204 20.67 -33.93 12.51
CA ASP A 204 21.66 -34.71 13.27
C ASP A 204 23.05 -34.75 12.63
N ASN A 205 23.15 -34.57 11.32
CA ASN A 205 24.44 -34.55 10.64
C ASN A 205 25.24 -33.28 10.94
N LEU A 206 24.58 -32.22 11.42
CA LEU A 206 25.18 -30.92 11.71
C LEU A 206 25.19 -30.61 13.22
N ILE A 207 24.16 -31.05 13.93
CA ILE A 207 23.99 -30.80 15.36
C ILE A 207 23.88 -32.15 16.06
N LYS A 208 24.81 -32.42 16.98
CA LYS A 208 24.72 -33.63 17.82
C LYS A 208 23.87 -33.33 19.04
N GLU A 209 22.95 -34.24 19.35
CA GLU A 209 22.05 -34.15 20.51
C GLU A 209 22.79 -33.90 21.83
N GLU A 210 23.96 -34.54 22.03
CA GLU A 210 24.81 -34.38 23.21
C GLU A 210 25.25 -32.93 23.50
N ASN A 211 25.17 -32.06 22.50
CA ASN A 211 25.55 -30.64 22.60
C ASN A 211 24.34 -29.70 22.71
N ILE A 212 23.11 -30.24 22.73
CA ILE A 212 21.88 -29.48 22.88
C ILE A 212 21.55 -29.34 24.36
N ILE A 213 21.48 -28.10 24.85
CA ILE A 213 21.06 -27.80 26.21
C ILE A 213 19.69 -27.13 26.18
N ALA A 214 18.64 -27.91 26.43
CA ALA A 214 17.28 -27.39 26.58
C ALA A 214 17.07 -26.84 28.00
N ARG A 215 16.86 -25.52 28.11
CA ARG A 215 16.67 -24.86 29.42
C ARG A 215 15.22 -24.96 29.93
N THR A 216 14.25 -24.86 29.03
CA THR A 216 12.80 -24.82 29.33
C THR A 216 12.00 -25.76 28.44
N ALA A 217 12.66 -26.75 27.83
CA ALA A 217 12.10 -27.66 26.83
C ALA A 217 12.56 -29.10 27.10
N TYR A 218 11.87 -30.07 26.50
CA TYR A 218 12.17 -31.49 26.55
C TYR A 218 12.77 -31.97 25.21
N ILE A 219 13.78 -32.83 25.25
CA ILE A 219 14.38 -33.42 24.04
C ILE A 219 13.74 -34.78 23.80
N ASP A 220 13.09 -34.95 22.64
CA ASP A 220 12.60 -36.23 22.13
C ASP A 220 13.63 -36.82 21.15
N SER A 221 14.52 -37.65 21.69
CA SER A 221 15.60 -38.33 20.96
C SER A 221 15.13 -39.31 19.90
N ASN A 222 13.86 -39.75 19.92
CA ASN A 222 13.36 -40.69 18.91
C ASN A 222 13.00 -40.00 17.60
N ASN A 223 12.68 -38.70 17.67
CA ASN A 223 12.19 -37.92 16.54
C ASN A 223 13.08 -36.70 16.22
N ASN A 224 14.23 -36.56 16.88
CA ASN A 224 15.14 -35.41 16.75
C ASN A 224 14.44 -34.07 16.94
N ASN A 225 13.55 -34.02 17.94
CA ASN A 225 12.72 -32.86 18.23
C ASN A 225 13.02 -32.31 19.63
N ILE A 226 12.91 -31.00 19.76
CA ILE A 226 12.89 -30.28 21.04
C ILE A 226 11.45 -29.76 21.22
N LEU A 227 10.80 -30.09 22.33
CA LEU A 227 9.38 -29.83 22.67
C LEU A 227 9.21 -28.88 23.86
#